data_AF-A0A5B9QKM3-F1
#
_entry.id   AF-A0A5B9QKM3-F1
#
_cell.length_a   1.000
_cell.length_b   1.000
_cell.length_c   1.000
_cell.angle_alpha   90.00
_cell.angle_beta   90.00
_cell.angle_gamma   90.00
#
_symmetry.space_group_name_H-M   'P 1'
#
loop_
_entity.id
_entity.type
_entity.pdbx_description
1 polymer ?
#
loop_
_entity_poly.entity_id
_entity_poly.type
_entity_poly.pdbx_seq_one_letter_code
_entity_poly.pdbx_strand_id
1 'polypeptide(L)' 'MPTWQFDTQFQSDGSLVVPPDVAAQLHPEDALRVVISTENDEEDAQWQRLVTEQFLKGYGPGDDIYDELSSG' A
#
# COMPACT_ATOMS: atom_id res chain seq x y z
N MET A 1 15.50 -1.26 10.17
CA MET A 1 15.87 -2.50 9.45
C MET A 1 15.83 -2.18 7.97
N PRO A 2 16.85 -2.54 7.17
CA PRO A 2 16.78 -2.39 5.72
C PRO A 2 15.58 -3.16 5.16
N THR A 3 14.92 -2.60 4.15
CA THR A 3 13.74 -3.18 3.51
C THR A 3 13.98 -3.20 2.01
N TRP A 4 13.73 -4.34 1.38
CA TRP A 4 13.80 -4.51 -0.07
C TRP A 4 12.40 -4.83 -0.59
N GLN A 5 12.03 -4.18 -1.68
CA GLN A 5 10.79 -4.44 -2.40
C GLN A 5 11.14 -4.72 -3.86
N PHE A 6 10.61 -5.80 -4.40
CA PHE A 6 10.84 -6.25 -5.76
C PHE A 6 9.60 -6.97 -6.26
N ASP A 7 9.36 -6.90 -7.57
CA ASP A 7 8.30 -7.65 -8.21
C ASP A 7 8.80 -9.08 -8.51
N THR A 8 7.98 -10.07 -8.22
CA THR A 8 8.29 -11.47 -8.51
C THR A 8 7.01 -12.22 -8.87
N GLN A 9 7.15 -13.36 -9.52
CA GLN A 9 6.03 -14.22 -9.87
C GLN A 9 6.02 -15.46 -9.00
N PHE A 10 4.83 -15.83 -8.53
CA PHE A 10 4.61 -17.09 -7.84
C PHE A 10 4.77 -18.24 -8.84
N GLN A 11 5.75 -19.09 -8.58
CA GLN A 11 6.08 -20.21 -9.45
C GLN A 11 5.02 -21.32 -9.32
N SER A 12 4.90 -22.17 -10.34
CA SER A 12 3.93 -23.28 -10.34
C SER A 12 4.22 -24.35 -9.29
N ASP A 13 5.44 -24.39 -8.75
CA ASP A 13 5.85 -25.27 -7.66
C ASP A 13 5.52 -24.70 -6.26
N GLY A 14 4.93 -23.51 -6.20
CA GLY A 14 4.56 -22.84 -4.96
C GLY A 14 5.68 -22.01 -4.34
N SER A 15 6.76 -21.71 -5.08
CA SER A 15 7.89 -20.92 -4.60
C SER A 15 7.84 -19.45 -5.05
N LEU A 16 8.49 -18.58 -4.26
CA LEU A 16 8.84 -17.21 -4.63
C LEU A 16 10.36 -17.14 -4.85
N VAL A 17 10.78 -16.54 -5.96
CA VAL A 17 12.19 -16.37 -6.29
C VAL A 17 12.64 -14.98 -5.87
N VAL A 18 13.69 -14.91 -5.05
CA VAL A 18 14.37 -13.66 -4.70
C VAL A 18 15.35 -13.32 -5.83
N PRO A 19 15.28 -12.10 -6.39
CA PRO A 19 16.23 -11.64 -7.42
C PRO A 19 17.70 -11.73 -6.96
N PRO A 20 18.65 -12.04 -7.86
CA PRO A 20 20.06 -12.26 -7.48
C PRO A 20 20.73 -11.05 -6.80
N ASP A 21 20.36 -9.84 -7.20
CA ASP A 21 20.85 -8.58 -6.65
C ASP A 21 20.35 -8.33 -5.22
N VAL A 22 19.12 -8.77 -4.90
CA VAL A 22 18.59 -8.75 -3.53
C VAL A 22 19.22 -9.86 -2.72
N ALA A 23 19.32 -11.08 -3.26
CA ALA A 23 19.92 -12.23 -2.58
C ALA A 23 21.38 -11.97 -2.17
N ALA A 24 22.15 -11.23 -2.99
CA ALA A 24 23.53 -10.86 -2.67
C ALA A 24 23.67 -9.91 -1.47
N GLN A 25 22.58 -9.26 -1.04
CA GLN A 25 22.56 -8.32 0.09
C GLN A 25 22.06 -8.97 1.39
N LEU A 26 21.53 -10.19 1.33
CA LEU A 26 20.97 -10.90 2.48
C LEU A 26 22.02 -11.82 3.10
N HIS A 27 22.07 -11.87 4.44
CA HIS A 27 22.90 -12.85 5.14
C HIS A 27 22.05 -14.10 5.46
N PRO A 28 22.63 -15.32 5.39
CA PRO A 28 21.88 -16.57 5.64
C PRO A 28 21.23 -16.66 7.03
N GLU A 29 21.79 -15.94 8.00
CA GLU A 29 21.37 -15.93 9.40
C GLU A 29 20.28 -14.88 9.68
N ASP A 30 19.90 -14.07 8.68
CA ASP A 30 18.94 -12.98 8.87
C ASP A 30 17.52 -13.52 9.01
N ALA A 31 16.81 -13.06 10.06
CA ALA A 31 15.38 -13.29 10.18
C ALA A 31 14.63 -12.39 9.19
N LEU A 32 14.05 -13.00 8.14
CA LEU A 32 13.33 -12.29 7.09
C LEU A 32 11.82 -12.25 7.36
N ARG A 33 11.18 -11.14 7.02
CA ARG A 33 9.72 -10.98 6.98
C ARG A 33 9.30 -10.79 5.52
N VAL A 34 8.37 -11.63 5.05
CA VAL A 34 7.81 -11.52 3.70
C VAL A 34 6.45 -10.83 3.76
N VAL A 35 6.25 -9.84 2.89
CA VAL A 35 4.96 -9.20 2.64
C VAL A 35 4.61 -9.44 1.18
N ILE A 36 3.43 -9.99 0.92
CA ILE A 36 2.95 -10.30 -0.42
C ILE A 36 1.78 -9.37 -0.70
N SER A 37 1.90 -8.56 -1.74
CA SER A 37 0.83 -7.76 -2.30
C SER A 37 0.54 -8.33 -3.68
N THR A 38 -0.68 -8.81 -3.88
CA THR A 38 -1.18 -9.14 -5.22
C THR A 38 -1.76 -7.87 -5.81
N GLU A 39 -1.53 -7.60 -7.09
CA GLU A 39 -2.27 -6.57 -7.81
C GLU A 39 -3.76 -6.90 -7.69
N ASN A 40 -4.47 -6.12 -6.89
CA ASN A 40 -5.90 -6.24 -6.72
C ASN A 40 -6.53 -5.03 -7.42
N ASP A 41 -6.50 -5.06 -8.76
CA ASP A 41 -7.07 -4.01 -9.61
C ASP A 41 -8.51 -3.69 -9.20
N GLU A 42 -9.24 -4.66 -8.67
CA GLU A 42 -10.61 -4.48 -8.19
C GLU A 42 -10.71 -3.66 -6.90
N GLU A 43 -9.78 -3.82 -5.96
CA GLU A 43 -9.78 -3.09 -4.69
C GLU A 43 -9.32 -1.64 -4.89
N ASP A 44 -8.28 -1.43 -5.70
CA ASP A 44 -7.84 -0.09 -6.07
C ASP A 44 -8.90 0.65 -6.90
N ALA A 45 -9.59 -0.02 -7.82
CA ALA A 45 -10.72 0.56 -8.55
C ALA A 45 -11.90 0.89 -7.63
N GLN A 46 -12.19 0.06 -6.63
CA GLN A 46 -13.22 0.33 -5.62
C GLN A 46 -12.84 1.52 -4.73
N TRP A 47 -11.57 1.63 -4.31
CA TRP A 47 -11.07 2.77 -3.57
C TRP A 47 -11.14 4.07 -4.38
N GLN A 48 -10.70 4.04 -5.64
CA GLN A 48 -10.81 5.18 -6.57
C GLN A 48 -12.26 5.62 -6.75
N ARG A 49 -13.18 4.66 -6.89
CA ARG A 49 -14.62 4.92 -7.00
C ARG A 49 -15.18 5.55 -5.73
N LEU A 50 -14.89 4.98 -4.55
CA LEU A 50 -15.36 5.49 -3.26
C LEU A 50 -14.83 6.91 -2.98
N VAL A 51 -13.54 7.15 -3.25
CA VAL A 51 -12.96 8.48 -3.12
C VAL A 51 -13.64 9.47 -4.07
N THR A 52 -13.88 9.10 -5.32
CA THR A 52 -14.59 9.94 -6.29
C THR A 52 -16.02 10.26 -5.80
N GLU A 53 -16.76 9.24 -5.36
CA GLU A 53 -18.13 9.40 -4.86
C GLU A 53 -18.21 10.27 -3.60
N GLN A 54 -17.25 10.14 -2.68
CA GLN A 54 -17.22 10.92 -1.43
C GLN A 54 -16.65 12.33 -1.62
N PHE A 55 -15.67 12.50 -2.51
CA PHE A 55 -15.12 13.81 -2.89
C PHE A 55 -16.15 14.67 -3.63
N LEU A 56 -16.93 14.06 -4.54
CA LEU A 56 -18.02 14.74 -5.25
C LEU A 56 -19.23 15.08 -4.35
N LYS A 57 -19.39 14.37 -3.22
CA LYS A 57 -20.44 14.70 -2.24
C LYS A 57 -20.15 15.96 -1.43
N GLY A 58 -18.93 16.48 -1.50
CA GLY A 58 -18.54 17.74 -0.87
C GLY A 58 -18.53 17.66 0.66
N TYR A 59 -17.63 18.44 1.24
CA TYR A 59 -17.60 18.75 2.67
C TYR A 59 -19.01 19.22 3.08
N GLY A 60 -19.67 18.45 3.94
CA GLY A 60 -20.97 18.82 4.47
C GLY A 60 -20.83 20.03 5.41
N PRO A 61 -21.92 20.77 5.68
CA PRO A 61 -21.91 22.00 6.50
C PRO A 61 -21.49 21.82 7.98
N GLY A 62 -20.90 20.68 8.35
CA GLY A 62 -20.29 20.42 9.66
C GLY A 62 -18.76 20.31 9.65
N ASP A 63 -18.11 20.49 8.51
CA ASP A 63 -16.63 20.49 8.41
C ASP A 63 -15.98 21.86 8.70
N ASP A 64 -16.80 22.86 9.05
CA ASP A 64 -16.38 24.22 9.42
C ASP A 64 -15.86 24.31 10.87
N ILE A 65 -15.27 23.22 11.40
CA ILE A 65 -14.76 23.16 12.79
C ILE A 65 -13.67 24.22 13.04
N TYR A 66 -13.00 24.69 11.98
CA TYR A 66 -12.00 25.76 12.06
C TYR A 66 -12.55 27.17 11.82
N ASP A 67 -13.76 27.32 11.29
CA ASP A 67 -14.37 28.64 11.10
C ASP A 67 -14.84 29.24 12.44
N GLU A 68 -15.28 28.41 13.39
CA GLU A 68 -15.71 28.87 14.72
C GLU A 68 -14.57 29.33 15.64
N LEU A 69 -13.30 29.01 15.32
CA LEU A 69 -12.14 29.37 16.15
C LEU A 69 -11.45 30.69 15.74
N SER A 70 -11.98 31.43 14.75
CA SER A 70 -11.38 32.69 14.28
C SER A 70 -12.07 33.97 14.80
N SER A 71 -13.15 33.87 15.57
CA SER A 71 -13.80 35.04 16.17
C SER A 71 -13.37 35.27 17.62
N GLY A 72 -12.32 36.08 17.79
CA GLY A 72 -12.15 37.06 18.88
C GLY A 72 -11.99 36.54 20.31
#